data_AF-A0A1G1WE14-F1
#
_entry.id   AF-A0A1G1WE14-F1
#
_cell.length_a   1.000
_cell.length_b   1.000
_cell.length_c   1.000
_cell.angle_alpha   90.00
_cell.angle_beta   90.00
_cell.angle_gamma   90.00
#
_symmetry.space_group_name_H-M   'P 1'
#
loop_
_entity.id
_entity.type
_entity.pdbx_description
1 polymer ?
#
loop_
_entity_poly.entity_id
_entity_poly.type
_entity_poly.pdbx_seq_one_letter_code
_entity_poly.pdbx_strand_id
1 'polypeptide(L)' 'MGLFDGLKKYLATEQEKAKDPVCGMSVVKNEDLKSLFEGNSFYFCSNNCKEGFDKNPVNFVENE' A
#
# COMPACT_ATOMS: atom_id res chain seq x y z
N MET A 1 19.63 29.48 -14.37
CA MET A 1 19.07 28.41 -15.22
C MET A 1 19.19 27.10 -14.46
N GLY A 2 18.08 26.37 -14.35
CA GLY A 2 17.74 25.47 -13.26
C GLY A 2 18.57 24.19 -13.14
N LEU A 3 19.07 23.96 -11.93
CA LEU A 3 19.66 22.70 -11.45
C LEU A 3 18.84 22.09 -10.29
N PHE A 4 17.61 22.60 -10.06
CA PHE A 4 16.71 22.14 -8.99
C PHE A 4 15.49 21.34 -9.52
N ASP A 5 15.08 21.54 -10.77
CA ASP A 5 13.94 20.82 -11.37
C ASP A 5 14.24 19.35 -11.67
N GLY A 6 15.53 19.00 -11.81
CA GLY A 6 15.98 17.63 -12.08
C GLY A 6 15.91 16.70 -10.87
N LEU A 7 16.12 17.21 -9.65
CA LEU A 7 16.14 16.39 -8.44
C LEU A 7 14.73 16.17 -7.86
N LYS A 8 13.80 17.10 -8.09
CA LYS A 8 12.39 16.93 -7.68
C LYS A 8 11.68 15.79 -8.42
N LYS A 9 12.08 15.50 -9.65
CA LYS A 9 11.50 14.42 -10.46
C LYS A 9 11.88 13.03 -9.93
N TYR A 10 13.06 12.89 -9.32
CA TYR A 10 13.54 11.62 -8.76
C TYR A 10 13.06 11.37 -7.32
N LEU A 11 12.83 12.43 -6.55
CA LEU A 11 12.26 12.31 -5.19
C LEU A 11 10.77 11.92 -5.19
N ALA A 12 10.07 12.08 -6.32
CA ALA A 12 8.66 11.69 -6.46
C ALA A 12 8.44 10.19 -6.76
N THR A 13 9.52 9.39 -6.91
CA THR A 13 9.44 7.98 -7.35
C THR A 13 10.07 6.98 -6.40
N GLU A 14 10.23 7.31 -5.12
CA GLU A 14 10.35 6.28 -4.08
C GLU A 14 8.95 5.67 -3.89
N GLN A 15 8.57 4.78 -4.81
CA GLN A 15 7.35 3.99 -4.69
C GLN A 15 7.49 3.12 -3.45
N GLU A 16 7.06 3.63 -2.30
CA GLU A 16 6.98 2.85 -1.09
C GLU A 16 6.16 1.59 -1.40
N LYS A 17 6.77 0.43 -1.19
CA LYS A 17 6.11 -0.86 -1.39
C LYS A 17 5.53 -1.32 -0.06
N ALA A 18 4.33 -1.85 -0.10
CA ALA A 18 3.67 -2.49 1.01
C ALA A 18 3.47 -3.97 0.69
N LYS A 19 3.33 -4.81 1.72
CA LYS A 19 2.99 -6.22 1.55
C LYS A 19 1.49 -6.36 1.65
N ASP A 20 0.88 -7.01 0.65
CA ASP A 20 -0.52 -7.39 0.70
C ASP A 20 -0.70 -8.43 1.81
N PRO A 21 -1.53 -8.17 2.84
CA PRO A 21 -1.69 -9.08 3.97
C PRO A 21 -2.51 -10.32 3.62
N VAL A 22 -3.22 -10.32 2.49
CA VAL A 22 -4.05 -11.47 2.04
C VAL A 22 -3.21 -12.48 1.27
N CYS A 23 -2.41 -12.03 0.30
CA CYS A 23 -1.64 -12.90 -0.57
C CYS A 23 -0.12 -12.87 -0.34
N GLY A 24 0.38 -11.91 0.44
CA GLY A 24 1.81 -11.74 0.74
C GLY A 24 2.61 -11.07 -0.38
N MET A 25 1.99 -10.63 -1.47
CA MET A 25 2.65 -10.00 -2.60
C MET A 25 3.14 -8.58 -2.24
N SER A 26 4.34 -8.20 -2.70
CA SER A 26 4.80 -6.81 -2.60
C SER A 26 4.10 -5.95 -3.65
N VAL A 27 3.37 -4.95 -3.19
CA VAL A 27 2.58 -4.04 -4.03
C VAL A 27 3.09 -2.62 -3.84
N VAL A 28 2.99 -1.82 -4.89
CA VAL A 28 3.23 -0.38 -4.77
C VAL A 28 2.09 0.20 -3.96
N LYS A 29 2.39 1.03 -2.94
CA LYS A 29 1.36 1.73 -2.18
C LYS A 29 0.49 2.55 -3.16
N ASN A 30 -0.74 2.10 -3.36
CA ASN A 30 -1.74 2.77 -4.18
C ASN A 30 -2.96 3.09 -3.31
N GLU A 31 -3.40 4.35 -3.32
CA GLU A 31 -4.59 4.79 -2.59
C GLU A 31 -5.89 4.17 -3.12
N ASP A 32 -5.94 3.74 -4.39
CA ASP A 32 -7.11 3.06 -4.98
C ASP A 32 -7.37 1.70 -4.33
N LEU A 33 -6.29 0.99 -3.99
CA LEU A 33 -6.30 -0.36 -3.40
C LEU A 33 -5.83 -0.31 -1.95
N LYS A 34 -6.35 0.65 -1.19
CA LYS A 34 -6.04 0.86 0.22
C LYS A 34 -7.24 0.60 1.11
N SER A 35 -7.00 0.07 2.31
CA SER A 35 -7.99 0.02 3.39
C SER A 35 -7.36 0.49 4.70
N LEU A 36 -8.16 1.09 5.57
CA LEU A 36 -7.74 1.58 6.88
C LEU A 36 -8.33 0.68 7.94
N PHE A 37 -7.47 0.03 8.72
CA PHE A 37 -7.89 -0.86 9.80
C PHE A 37 -7.03 -0.60 11.04
N GLU A 38 -7.69 -0.39 12.18
CA GLU A 38 -7.03 -0.06 13.48
C GLU A 38 -6.02 1.11 13.40
N GLY A 39 -6.30 2.10 12.55
CA GLY A 39 -5.40 3.25 12.33
C GLY A 39 -4.21 2.98 11.40
N ASN A 40 -4.08 1.74 10.90
CA ASN A 40 -3.03 1.34 9.96
C ASN A 40 -3.56 1.30 8.52
N SER A 41 -2.70 1.68 7.57
CA SER A 41 -3.00 1.64 6.14
C SER A 41 -2.51 0.34 5.51
N PHE A 42 -3.44 -0.46 5.00
CA PHE A 42 -3.17 -1.70 4.27
C PHE A 42 -3.36 -1.50 2.77
N TYR A 43 -2.52 -2.15 1.98
CA TYR A 43 -2.49 -2.02 0.53
C TYR A 43 -2.61 -3.40 -0.11
N PHE A 44 -3.34 -3.48 -1.22
CA PHE A 44 -3.71 -4.74 -1.85
C PHE A 44 -3.26 -4.80 -3.30
N CYS A 45 -2.98 -6.01 -3.78
CA CYS A 45 -2.60 -6.24 -5.18
C CYS A 45 -3.80 -6.14 -6.14
N SER A 46 -5.01 -6.31 -5.61
CA SER A 46 -6.25 -6.32 -6.37
C SER A 46 -7.46 -6.01 -5.50
N ASN A 47 -8.57 -5.62 -6.14
CA ASN A 47 -9.87 -5.44 -5.46
C ASN A 47 -10.30 -6.71 -4.71
N ASN A 48 -10.04 -7.90 -5.26
CA ASN A 48 -10.46 -9.13 -4.62
C ASN A 48 -9.73 -9.37 -3.28
N CYS A 49 -8.45 -8.99 -3.18
CA CYS A 49 -7.71 -9.03 -1.92
C CYS A 49 -8.23 -7.96 -0.95
N LYS A 50 -8.48 -6.74 -1.42
CA LYS A 50 -9.08 -5.68 -0.61
C LYS A 50 -10.44 -6.09 -0.04
N GLU A 51 -11.35 -6.62 -0.87
CA GLU A 51 -12.68 -7.06 -0.43
C GLU A 51 -12.60 -8.25 0.54
N GLY A 52 -11.66 -9.17 0.32
CA GLY A 52 -11.41 -10.28 1.24
C GLY A 52 -10.95 -9.77 2.61
N PHE A 53 -10.03 -8.81 2.62
CA PHE A 53 -9.57 -8.14 3.83
C PHE A 53 -10.69 -7.35 4.51
N ASP A 54 -11.44 -6.52 3.79
CA ASP A 54 -12.52 -5.69 4.34
C ASP A 54 -13.64 -6.55 4.99
N LYS A 55 -13.85 -7.79 4.51
CA LYS A 55 -14.82 -8.73 5.11
C LYS A 55 -14.35 -9.30 6.44
N ASN A 56 -13.05 -9.57 6.59
CA ASN A 56 -12.50 -10.10 7.84
C ASN A 56 -11.03 -9.70 8.02
N PRO A 57 -10.76 -8.44 8.39
CA PRO A 57 -9.39 -7.93 8.46
C PRO A 57 -8.60 -8.57 9.60
N VAL A 58 -9.26 -8.91 10.71
CA VAL A 58 -8.66 -9.52 11.91
C VAL A 58 -7.92 -10.83 11.59
N ASN A 59 -8.35 -11.57 10.57
CA ASN A 59 -7.67 -12.81 10.14
C ASN A 59 -6.35 -12.58 9.40
N PHE A 60 -6.10 -11.36 8.91
CA PHE A 60 -4.94 -11.01 8.11
C PHE A 60 -3.97 -10.08 8.84
N VAL A 61 -4.46 -9.38 9.86
CA VAL A 61 -3.66 -8.57 10.77
C VAL A 61 -3.65 -9.25 12.13
N GLU A 62 -2.76 -10.23 12.26
CA GLU A 62 -2.41 -10.75 13.57
C GLU A 62 -1.61 -9.66 14.30
N ASN A 63 -2.20 -9.12 15.37
CA ASN A 63 -1.53 -8.21 16.29
C ASN A 63 -0.41 -8.99 17.00
N GLU A 64 0.85 -8.58 16.82
CA GLU A 64 1.94 -8.92 17.74
C GLU A 64 2.06 -7.85 18.83
#